data_AF-A0A6J6K2J9-F1
#
_entry.id   AF-A0A6J6K2J9-F1
#
_cell.length_a   1.000
_cell.length_b   1.000
_cell.length_c   1.000
_cell.angle_alpha   90.00
_cell.angle_beta   90.00
_cell.angle_gamma   90.00
#
_symmetry.space_group_name_H-M   'P 1'
#
loop_
_entity.id
_entity.type
_entity.pdbx_description
1 polymer ?
#
loop_
_entity_poly.entity_id
_entity_poly.type
_entity_poly.pdbx_seq_one_letter_code
_entity_poly.pdbx_strand_id
1 'polypeptide(L)'
;MSKRDLALDLFKSFKNTSIRKINKPAPTIQIGKPGDPELIGGVLSNLISDREWDSGLAEGNLFVNWKKIVGDEIAQHATPISILEGTLTVQSSSTAWATQLQIMSNDLLSLIQKDASGVLIEKIVFIGPHAPSWKKGLRTIRNSKGPRDTYG
;
A
#
# COMPACT_ATOMS: atom_id res chain seq x y z
N MET A 1 -16.96 47.47 4.45
CA MET A 1 -16.47 46.16 3.99
C MET A 1 -14.95 46.22 3.91
N SER A 2 -14.24 45.62 4.88
CA SER A 2 -12.77 45.67 4.94
C SER A 2 -12.16 44.79 3.85
N LYS A 3 -11.28 45.37 3.02
CA LYS A 3 -10.54 44.67 1.97
C LYS A 3 -9.59 43.67 2.63
N ARG A 4 -9.83 42.37 2.43
CA ARG A 4 -8.87 41.33 2.81
C ARG A 4 -7.61 41.51 1.98
N ASP A 5 -6.50 41.81 2.63
CA ASP A 5 -5.21 41.99 1.97
C ASP A 5 -4.55 40.62 1.76
N LEU A 6 -4.80 40.05 0.58
CA LEU A 6 -4.32 38.74 0.18
C LEU A 6 -2.77 38.66 0.17
N ALA A 7 -2.10 39.79 -0.07
CA ALA A 7 -0.64 39.82 -0.08
C ALA A 7 -0.07 39.64 1.34
N LEU A 8 -0.72 40.27 2.32
CA LEU A 8 -0.33 40.14 3.73
C LEU A 8 -0.54 38.71 4.26
N ASP A 9 -1.62 38.06 3.83
CA ASP A 9 -1.97 36.70 4.25
C ASP A 9 -1.00 35.66 3.63
N LEU A 10 -0.67 35.82 2.34
CA LEU A 10 0.35 35.01 1.66
C LEU A 10 1.73 35.17 2.30
N PHE A 11 2.12 36.38 2.68
CA PHE A 11 3.41 36.64 3.33
C PHE A 11 3.52 35.96 4.69
N LYS A 12 2.45 36.02 5.50
CA LYS A 12 2.40 35.36 6.82
C LYS A 12 2.38 33.83 6.70
N SER A 13 1.69 33.30 5.69
CA SER A 13 1.69 31.86 5.36
C SER A 13 3.09 31.36 4.99
N PHE A 14 3.78 32.07 4.11
CA PHE A 14 5.11 31.68 3.62
C PHE A 14 6.17 31.68 4.74
N LYS A 15 6.15 32.69 5.63
CA LYS A 15 7.11 32.75 6.75
C LYS A 15 6.92 31.61 7.76
N ASN A 16 5.75 30.95 7.76
CA ASN A 16 5.45 29.83 8.63
C ASN A 16 5.67 28.46 7.97
N THR A 17 6.23 28.41 6.75
CA THR A 17 6.70 27.17 6.13
C THR A 17 7.96 26.70 6.87
N SER A 18 7.76 25.93 7.94
CA SER A 18 8.81 25.09 8.50
C SER A 18 9.27 24.13 7.41
N ILE A 19 10.49 24.35 6.90
CA ILE A 19 11.16 23.41 6.01
C ILE A 19 11.32 22.12 6.80
N ARG A 20 10.48 21.12 6.51
CA ARG A 20 10.65 19.78 7.10
C ARG A 20 12.05 19.32 6.75
N LYS A 21 12.92 19.16 7.76
CA LYS A 21 14.21 18.50 7.58
C LYS A 21 13.91 17.12 7.00
N ILE A 22 14.40 16.86 5.79
CA ILE A 22 14.41 15.52 5.21
C ILE A 22 15.28 14.69 6.14
N ASN A 23 14.72 13.66 6.78
CA ASN A 23 15.51 12.69 7.54
C ASN A 23 16.51 12.06 6.57
N LYS A 24 17.77 12.47 6.65
CA LYS A 24 18.85 11.81 5.91
C LYS A 24 19.02 10.43 6.56
N PRO A 25 18.99 9.35 5.78
CA PRO A 25 19.21 8.02 6.35
C PRO A 25 20.60 7.93 6.97
N ALA A 26 20.75 7.06 7.97
CA ALA A 26 22.01 6.81 8.66
C ALA A 26 23.14 6.46 7.65
N PRO A 27 24.40 6.81 7.96
CA PRO A 27 25.53 6.44 7.13
C PRO A 27 25.72 4.91 7.17
N THR A 28 25.76 4.27 6.00
CA THR A 28 25.95 2.83 5.86
C THR A 28 27.31 2.41 6.41
N ILE A 29 27.32 1.41 7.29
CA ILE A 29 28.54 0.78 7.81
C ILE A 29 29.19 -0.01 6.67
N GLN A 30 30.29 0.50 6.12
CA GLN A 30 31.13 -0.24 5.17
C GLN A 30 32.07 -1.16 5.95
N ILE A 31 32.06 -2.45 5.64
CA ILE A 31 32.86 -3.47 6.34
C ILE A 31 34.30 -3.49 5.80
N GLY A 32 34.50 -3.13 4.54
CA GLY A 32 35.78 -3.10 3.84
C GLY A 32 36.45 -1.73 3.78
N LYS A 33 37.71 -1.72 3.33
CA LYS A 33 38.46 -0.49 3.09
C LYS A 33 37.92 0.22 1.84
N PRO A 34 37.92 1.56 1.81
CA PRO A 34 37.58 2.32 0.61
C PRO A 34 38.49 1.91 -0.55
N GLY A 35 37.92 1.33 -1.61
CA GLY A 35 38.63 0.93 -2.82
C GLY A 35 38.84 -0.58 -3.02
N ASP A 36 38.55 -1.41 -2.03
CA ASP A 36 38.57 -2.87 -2.19
C ASP A 36 37.23 -3.39 -2.77
N PRO A 37 37.23 -4.35 -3.71
CA PRO A 37 36.00 -4.92 -4.25
C PRO A 37 35.30 -5.77 -3.20
N GLU A 38 34.09 -5.36 -2.80
CA GLU A 38 33.22 -6.15 -1.94
C GLU A 38 32.21 -6.98 -2.77
N LEU A 39 31.75 -8.08 -2.20
CA LEU A 39 30.63 -8.83 -2.76
C LEU A 39 29.37 -7.96 -2.70
N ILE A 40 28.73 -7.77 -3.85
CA ILE A 40 27.47 -7.00 -3.98
C ILE A 40 26.43 -7.52 -2.98
N GLY A 41 26.36 -8.84 -2.77
CA GLY A 41 25.45 -9.44 -1.80
C GLY A 41 25.66 -8.97 -0.35
N GLY A 42 26.91 -8.80 0.09
CA GLY A 42 27.22 -8.34 1.45
C GLY A 42 26.89 -6.86 1.67
N VAL A 43 27.11 -6.03 0.64
CA VAL A 43 26.71 -4.62 0.66
C VAL A 43 25.18 -4.50 0.71
N LEU A 44 24.48 -5.30 -0.09
CA LEU A 44 23.01 -5.33 -0.11
C LEU A 44 22.44 -5.79 1.23
N SER A 45 22.97 -6.86 1.84
CA SER A 45 22.49 -7.33 3.14
C SER A 45 22.64 -6.26 4.23
N ASN A 46 23.79 -5.56 4.25
CA ASN A 46 23.99 -4.47 5.20
C ASN A 46 22.99 -3.34 4.99
N LEU A 47 22.72 -2.96 3.74
CA LEU A 47 21.73 -1.92 3.42
C LEU A 47 20.30 -2.32 3.80
N ILE A 48 19.97 -3.60 3.69
CA ILE A 48 18.65 -4.12 4.05
C ILE A 48 18.46 -4.04 5.57
N SER A 49 19.45 -4.52 6.34
CA SER A 49 19.38 -4.52 7.81
C SER A 49 19.47 -3.12 8.43
N ASP A 50 20.31 -2.24 7.88
CA ASP A 50 20.56 -0.88 8.42
C ASP A 50 19.38 0.09 8.18
N ARG A 51 18.39 -0.31 7.38
CA ARG A 51 17.23 0.51 7.01
C ARG A 51 15.89 -0.13 7.38
N GLU A 52 15.90 -1.21 8.16
CA GLU A 52 14.68 -2.00 8.50
C GLU A 52 13.91 -2.46 7.24
N TRP A 53 14.61 -2.57 6.09
CA TRP A 53 14.02 -2.97 4.81
C TRP A 53 13.72 -4.47 4.73
N ASP A 54 14.13 -5.25 5.73
CA ASP A 54 13.77 -6.67 5.84
C ASP A 54 12.25 -6.88 5.73
N SER A 55 11.47 -5.98 6.37
CA SER A 55 10.01 -5.98 6.28
C SER A 55 9.52 -5.74 4.84
N GLY A 56 9.98 -4.66 4.20
CA GLY A 56 9.61 -4.32 2.83
C GLY A 56 10.05 -5.35 1.78
N LEU A 57 11.16 -6.05 2.01
CA LEU A 57 11.65 -7.10 1.12
C LEU A 57 10.76 -8.35 1.20
N ALA A 58 10.39 -8.76 2.42
CA ALA A 58 9.48 -9.85 2.66
C ALA A 58 8.09 -9.56 2.03
N GLU A 59 7.58 -8.33 2.20
CA GLU A 59 6.33 -7.86 1.59
C GLU A 59 6.39 -7.95 0.06
N GLY A 60 7.49 -7.46 -0.53
CA GLY A 60 7.71 -7.54 -1.98
C GLY A 60 7.76 -8.98 -2.48
N ASN A 61 8.38 -9.89 -1.72
CA ASN A 61 8.46 -11.31 -2.06
C ASN A 61 7.06 -11.97 -2.10
N LEU A 62 6.20 -11.64 -1.12
CA LEU A 62 4.82 -12.09 -1.12
C LEU A 62 4.05 -11.59 -2.34
N PHE A 63 4.28 -10.35 -2.78
CA PHE A 63 3.58 -9.79 -3.94
C PHE A 63 4.02 -10.47 -5.24
N VAL A 64 5.32 -10.72 -5.38
CA VAL A 64 5.88 -11.43 -6.56
C VAL A 64 5.38 -12.88 -6.60
N ASN A 65 5.35 -13.56 -5.46
CA ASN A 65 4.93 -14.96 -5.36
C ASN A 65 3.42 -15.14 -5.16
N TRP A 66 2.63 -14.07 -5.14
CA TRP A 66 1.19 -14.12 -4.84
C TRP A 66 0.48 -15.24 -5.60
N LYS A 67 0.67 -15.29 -6.92
CA LYS A 67 0.08 -16.30 -7.79
C LYS A 67 0.47 -17.74 -7.42
N LYS A 68 1.71 -17.95 -6.99
CA LYS A 68 2.20 -19.25 -6.55
C LYS A 68 1.59 -19.65 -5.20
N ILE A 69 1.35 -18.69 -4.32
CA ILE A 69 0.79 -18.90 -2.98
C ILE A 69 -0.70 -19.22 -3.08
N VAL A 70 -1.49 -18.38 -3.75
CA VAL A 70 -2.96 -18.50 -3.78
C VAL A 70 -3.51 -19.34 -4.94
N GLY A 71 -2.68 -19.61 -5.96
CA GLY A 71 -3.06 -20.33 -7.17
C GLY A 71 -3.61 -19.43 -8.28
N ASP A 72 -3.73 -20.00 -9.49
CA ASP A 72 -4.12 -19.28 -10.71
C ASP A 72 -5.49 -18.61 -10.62
N GLU A 73 -6.51 -19.34 -10.14
CA GLU A 73 -7.90 -18.88 -10.09
C GLU A 73 -8.06 -17.65 -9.20
N ILE A 74 -7.53 -17.71 -7.98
CA ILE A 74 -7.62 -16.61 -7.01
C ILE A 74 -6.78 -15.43 -7.51
N ALA A 75 -5.57 -15.66 -8.02
CA ALA A 75 -4.70 -14.60 -8.52
C ALA A 75 -5.27 -13.85 -9.73
N GLN A 76 -6.13 -14.50 -10.52
CA GLN A 76 -6.82 -13.86 -11.64
C GLN A 76 -7.86 -12.82 -11.17
N HIS A 77 -8.45 -13.05 -10.00
CA HIS A 77 -9.55 -12.24 -9.49
C HIS A 77 -9.21 -11.40 -8.26
N ALA A 78 -8.03 -11.59 -7.67
CA ALA A 78 -7.60 -10.95 -6.44
C ALA A 78 -6.13 -10.52 -6.56
N THR A 79 -5.87 -9.24 -6.31
CA THR A 79 -4.53 -8.63 -6.42
C THR A 79 -4.12 -7.99 -5.10
N PRO A 80 -2.94 -8.30 -4.55
CA PRO A 80 -2.46 -7.66 -3.33
C PRO A 80 -2.07 -6.21 -3.62
N ILE A 81 -2.49 -5.28 -2.77
CA ILE A 81 -2.23 -3.83 -2.94
C ILE A 81 -1.16 -3.35 -1.97
N SER A 82 -1.35 -3.67 -0.69
CA SER A 82 -0.55 -3.12 0.39
C SER A 82 -0.59 -4.01 1.61
N ILE A 83 0.48 -3.97 2.38
CA ILE A 83 0.57 -4.55 3.72
C ILE A 83 0.78 -3.38 4.68
N LEU A 84 0.00 -3.35 5.76
CA LEU A 84 0.14 -2.33 6.79
C LEU A 84 -0.19 -2.96 8.15
N GLU A 85 0.74 -2.88 9.10
CA GLU A 85 0.58 -3.39 10.46
C GLU A 85 0.05 -4.85 10.47
N GLY A 86 0.69 -5.73 9.70
CA GLY A 86 0.29 -7.15 9.60
C GLY A 86 -1.05 -7.39 8.88
N THR A 87 -1.67 -6.36 8.30
CA THR A 87 -2.91 -6.47 7.53
C THR A 87 -2.62 -6.40 6.03
N LEU A 88 -2.90 -7.49 5.31
CA LEU A 88 -2.82 -7.56 3.86
C LEU A 88 -4.13 -7.05 3.24
N THR A 89 -4.04 -6.02 2.39
CA THR A 89 -5.17 -5.52 1.61
C THR A 89 -5.15 -6.09 0.20
N VAL A 90 -6.26 -6.70 -0.21
CA VAL A 90 -6.40 -7.37 -1.50
C VAL A 90 -7.57 -6.77 -2.28
N GLN A 91 -7.32 -6.31 -3.50
CA GLN A 91 -8.35 -5.85 -4.43
C GLN A 91 -8.94 -7.02 -5.20
N SER A 92 -10.26 -7.14 -5.13
CA SER A 92 -11.02 -8.07 -5.94
C SER A 92 -11.49 -7.43 -7.25
N SER A 93 -11.56 -8.25 -8.29
CA SER A 93 -12.11 -7.90 -9.61
C SER A 93 -13.62 -7.64 -9.58
N SER A 94 -14.36 -8.22 -8.63
CA SER A 94 -15.81 -8.06 -8.53
C SER A 94 -16.32 -8.11 -7.08
N THR A 95 -17.53 -7.62 -6.85
CA THR A 95 -18.18 -7.68 -5.52
C THR A 95 -18.51 -9.12 -5.09
N ALA A 96 -18.89 -9.98 -6.04
CA ALA A 96 -19.13 -11.40 -5.79
C ALA A 96 -17.84 -12.11 -5.36
N TRP A 97 -16.75 -11.90 -6.10
CA TRP A 97 -15.44 -12.46 -5.73
C TRP A 97 -14.92 -11.93 -4.40
N ALA A 98 -15.12 -10.65 -4.08
CA ALA A 98 -14.76 -10.11 -2.76
C ALA A 98 -15.48 -10.85 -1.62
N THR A 99 -16.75 -11.19 -1.82
CA THR A 99 -17.54 -11.93 -0.83
C THR A 99 -17.05 -13.38 -0.71
N GLN A 100 -16.77 -14.04 -1.83
CA GLN A 100 -16.21 -15.39 -1.83
C GLN A 100 -14.86 -15.43 -1.10
N LEU A 101 -13.96 -14.49 -1.41
CA LEU A 101 -12.66 -14.32 -0.75
C LEU A 101 -12.80 -14.11 0.75
N GLN A 102 -13.81 -13.33 1.16
CA GLN A 102 -14.07 -13.07 2.56
C GLN A 102 -14.60 -14.30 3.32
N ILE A 103 -15.33 -15.20 2.67
CA ILE A 103 -15.73 -16.48 3.26
C ILE A 103 -14.52 -17.39 3.45
N MET A 104 -13.61 -17.44 2.47
CA MET A 104 -12.39 -18.25 2.53
C MET A 104 -11.18 -17.52 3.15
N SER A 105 -11.42 -16.45 3.92
CA SER A 105 -10.35 -15.58 4.43
C SER A 105 -9.38 -16.31 5.35
N ASN A 106 -9.90 -17.21 6.19
CA ASN A 106 -9.11 -17.92 7.19
C ASN A 106 -8.20 -18.97 6.55
N ASP A 107 -8.70 -19.65 5.51
CA ASP A 107 -7.93 -20.63 4.75
C ASP A 107 -6.81 -19.93 3.97
N LEU A 108 -7.10 -18.78 3.36
CA LEU A 108 -6.10 -17.95 2.69
C LEU A 108 -5.04 -17.39 3.66
N LEU A 109 -5.46 -16.93 4.85
CA LEU A 109 -4.54 -16.49 5.89
C LEU A 109 -3.59 -17.62 6.29
N SER A 110 -4.14 -18.81 6.53
CA SER A 110 -3.36 -19.99 6.90
C SER A 110 -2.40 -20.42 5.79
N LEU A 111 -2.82 -20.31 4.53
CA LEU A 111 -1.98 -20.62 3.37
C LEU A 111 -0.81 -19.64 3.24
N ILE A 112 -1.08 -18.35 3.41
CA ILE A 112 -0.07 -17.29 3.36
C ILE A 112 0.91 -17.42 4.52
N GLN A 113 0.43 -17.70 5.73
CA GLN A 113 1.29 -17.89 6.91
C GLN A 113 2.17 -19.14 6.81
N LYS A 114 1.76 -20.15 6.04
CA LYS A 114 2.58 -21.34 5.76
C LYS A 114 3.70 -21.06 4.75
N ASP A 115 3.57 -20.01 3.95
CA ASP A 115 4.60 -19.65 2.99
C ASP A 115 5.81 -19.00 3.69
N ALA A 116 7.01 -19.31 3.20
CA ALA A 116 8.27 -18.87 3.80
C ALA A 116 8.68 -17.44 3.37
N SER A 117 7.72 -16.57 3.06
CA SER A 117 7.99 -15.18 2.64
C SER A 117 8.58 -14.32 3.76
N GLY A 118 8.46 -14.73 5.02
CA GLY A 118 9.00 -14.02 6.20
C GLY A 118 8.13 -12.87 6.69
N VAL A 119 7.01 -12.57 6.01
CA VAL A 119 6.04 -11.56 6.44
C VAL A 119 5.07 -12.18 7.43
N LEU A 120 4.91 -11.53 8.59
CA LEU A 120 3.86 -11.88 9.53
C LEU A 120 2.56 -11.17 9.13
N ILE A 121 1.61 -11.94 8.58
CA ILE A 121 0.27 -11.45 8.27
C ILE A 121 -0.70 -11.97 9.34
N GLU A 122 -1.37 -11.04 10.01
CA GLU A 122 -2.37 -11.32 11.04
C GLU A 122 -3.78 -11.30 10.47
N LYS A 123 -4.02 -10.47 9.45
CA LYS A 123 -5.35 -10.23 8.90
C LYS A 123 -5.31 -9.98 7.40
N ILE A 124 -6.37 -10.40 6.72
CA ILE A 124 -6.61 -10.06 5.31
C ILE A 124 -7.88 -9.22 5.21
N VAL A 125 -7.82 -8.15 4.43
CA VAL A 125 -8.95 -7.29 4.11
C VAL A 125 -9.16 -7.31 2.60
N PHE A 126 -10.37 -7.68 2.18
CA PHE A 126 -10.76 -7.67 0.78
C PHE A 126 -11.53 -6.40 0.47
N ILE A 127 -11.11 -5.70 -0.58
CA ILE A 127 -11.87 -4.58 -1.14
C ILE A 127 -12.45 -4.98 -2.49
N GLY A 128 -13.68 -4.59 -2.75
CA GLY A 128 -14.29 -4.77 -4.07
C GLY A 128 -13.64 -3.89 -5.14
N PRO A 129 -14.06 -4.02 -6.41
CA PRO A 129 -13.65 -3.09 -7.45
C PRO A 129 -14.12 -1.67 -7.07
N HIS A 130 -13.42 -0.66 -7.57
CA HIS A 130 -13.86 0.73 -7.36
C HIS A 130 -15.30 0.91 -7.83
N ALA A 131 -16.20 1.22 -6.89
CA ALA A 131 -17.59 1.47 -7.22
C ALA A 131 -17.68 2.68 -8.16
N PRO A 132 -18.53 2.62 -9.20
CA PRO A 132 -18.78 3.79 -10.03
C PRO A 132 -19.27 4.94 -9.14
N SER A 133 -18.73 6.14 -9.36
CA SER A 133 -19.30 7.35 -8.78
C SER A 133 -20.31 7.94 -9.77
N TRP A 134 -21.58 7.98 -9.37
CA TRP A 134 -22.62 8.69 -10.13
C TRP A 134 -22.61 10.20 -9.89
N LYS A 135 -21.70 10.68 -9.03
CA LYS A 135 -21.52 12.11 -8.76
C LYS A 135 -20.72 12.74 -9.91
N LYS A 136 -21.41 13.45 -10.81
CA LYS A 136 -20.78 14.21 -11.89
C LYS A 136 -20.75 15.71 -11.57
N GLY A 137 -19.55 16.27 -11.36
CA GLY A 137 -19.32 17.71 -11.22
C GLY A 137 -19.56 18.31 -9.82
N LEU A 138 -19.26 19.61 -9.68
CA LEU A 138 -19.37 20.36 -8.42
C LEU A 138 -20.83 20.57 -7.98
N ARG A 139 -21.76 20.64 -8.93
CA ARG A 139 -23.20 20.81 -8.69
C ARG A 139 -23.92 19.51 -9.01
N THR A 140 -24.25 18.75 -7.97
CA THR A 140 -25.06 17.52 -8.09
C THR A 140 -26.43 17.72 -7.48
N ILE A 141 -27.46 17.17 -8.12
CA ILE A 141 -28.84 17.28 -7.61
C ILE A 141 -29.01 16.46 -6.31
N ARG A 142 -29.73 17.02 -5.34
CA ARG A 142 -30.15 16.32 -4.12
C ARG A 142 -31.27 15.35 -4.55
N ASN A 143 -31.07 14.04 -4.43
CA ASN A 143 -31.87 12.93 -5.02
C ASN A 143 -31.62 12.59 -6.51
N SER A 144 -30.38 12.66 -7.01
CA SER A 144 -30.07 11.95 -8.28
C SER A 144 -30.28 10.44 -8.13
N LYS A 145 -30.80 9.80 -9.18
CA LYS A 145 -30.93 8.34 -9.27
C LYS A 145 -29.66 7.65 -8.81
N GLY A 146 -29.78 6.83 -7.77
CA GLY A 146 -28.66 6.12 -7.17
C GLY A 146 -28.36 4.81 -7.92
N PRO A 147 -27.28 4.10 -7.54
CA PRO A 147 -27.01 2.75 -8.04
C PRO A 147 -28.24 1.82 -7.95
N ARG A 148 -29.05 1.95 -6.90
CA ARG A 148 -30.29 1.16 -6.70
C ARG A 148 -31.38 1.39 -7.75
N ASP A 149 -31.41 2.54 -8.41
CA ASP A 149 -32.46 2.88 -9.40
C ASP A 149 -32.06 2.49 -10.83
N THR A 150 -30.83 1.97 -11.01
CA THR A 150 -30.24 1.64 -12.33
C THR A 150 -30.04 0.14 -12.51
N TYR A 151 -30.04 -0.63 -11.42
CA TYR A 151 -29.91 -2.08 -11.41
C TYR A 151 -31.04 -2.67 -10.57
N GLY A 152 -32.26 -2.57 -11.12
CA GLY A 152 -33.42 -3.36 -10.71
C GLY A 152 -33.75 -4.38 -11.78
#